data_AF-A0A183HTU4-F1
#
_entry.id   AF-A0A183HTU4-F1
#
_cell.length_a   1.000
_cell.length_b   1.000
_cell.length_c   1.000
_cell.angle_alpha   90.00
_cell.angle_beta   90.00
_cell.angle_gamma   90.00
#
_symmetry.space_group_name_H-M   'P 1'
#
loop_
_entity.id
_entity.type
_entity.pdbx_description
1 polymer ?
#
loop_
_entity_poly.entity_id
_entity_poly.type
_entity_poly.pdbx_seq_one_letter_code
_entity_poly.pdbx_strand_id
1 'polypeptide(L)'
;MLLPCFLTLLLYTILCCCLSSWIYSRPWLAIGGVISVTAAVISGISFLLLLGQHIISVVYLMPFVIFSVGIDNIFITLSVWRSTFLITSFEKRMKKTFSDLSMSITVTSLTDLISFTIGCFVPFQSVQVSL
;
A
#
# COMPACT_ATOMS: atom_id res chain seq x y z
N MET A 1 -11.93 -0.61 -18.88
CA MET A 1 -10.60 -1.24 -19.02
C MET A 1 -9.85 -1.40 -17.69
N LEU A 2 -10.23 -0.68 -16.62
CA LEU A 2 -9.68 -0.85 -15.25
C LEU A 2 -10.19 -2.10 -14.50
N LEU A 3 -11.40 -2.58 -14.82
CA LEU A 3 -12.01 -3.74 -14.17
C LEU A 3 -11.16 -5.03 -14.21
N PRO A 4 -10.54 -5.45 -15.34
CA PRO A 4 -9.67 -6.62 -15.38
C PRO A 4 -8.36 -6.42 -14.58
N CYS A 5 -7.83 -5.20 -14.48
CA CYS A 5 -6.66 -4.91 -13.64
C CYS A 5 -7.00 -5.02 -12.14
N PHE A 6 -8.19 -4.56 -11.75
CA PHE A 6 -8.67 -4.69 -10.38
C PHE A 6 -8.92 -6.17 -10.03
N LEU A 7 -9.52 -6.92 -10.94
CA LEU A 7 -9.75 -8.37 -10.79
C LEU A 7 -8.43 -9.16 -10.72
N THR A 8 -7.43 -8.84 -11.54
CA THR A 8 -6.13 -9.51 -11.50
C THR A 8 -5.33 -9.16 -10.25
N LEU A 9 -5.39 -7.92 -9.75
CA LEU A 9 -4.80 -7.57 -8.45
C LEU A 9 -5.52 -8.26 -7.28
N LEU A 10 -6.85 -8.36 -7.31
CA LEU A 10 -7.63 -9.10 -6.32
C LEU A 10 -7.30 -10.60 -6.36
N LEU A 11 -7.22 -11.18 -7.56
CA LEU A 11 -6.81 -12.57 -7.74
C LEU A 11 -5.37 -12.80 -7.29
N TYR A 12 -4.45 -11.90 -7.60
CA TYR A 12 -3.06 -11.99 -7.18
C TYR A 12 -2.91 -11.85 -5.67
N THR A 13 -3.65 -10.93 -5.02
CA THR A 13 -3.67 -10.80 -3.56
C THR A 13 -4.31 -12.02 -2.89
N ILE A 14 -5.41 -12.56 -3.43
CA ILE A 14 -6.02 -13.81 -2.94
C ILE A 14 -5.05 -14.98 -3.15
N LEU A 15 -4.41 -15.12 -4.31
CA LEU A 15 -3.44 -16.17 -4.59
C LEU A 15 -2.20 -16.05 -3.69
N CYS A 16 -1.64 -14.86 -3.51
CA CYS A 16 -0.53 -14.62 -2.58
C CYS A 16 -0.94 -14.85 -1.11
N CYS A 17 -2.18 -14.53 -0.73
CA CYS A 17 -2.68 -14.79 0.62
C CYS A 17 -3.02 -16.28 0.85
N CYS A 18 -3.46 -17.01 -0.18
CA CYS A 18 -3.87 -18.42 -0.08
C CYS A 18 -2.73 -19.42 -0.33
N LEU A 19 -1.77 -19.13 -1.21
CA LEU A 19 -0.66 -20.04 -1.53
C LEU A 19 0.47 -20.01 -0.49
N SER A 20 0.57 -18.94 0.29
CA SER A 20 1.72 -18.73 1.16
C SER A 20 1.53 -19.33 2.56
N SER A 21 1.39 -20.66 2.60
CA SER A 21 1.61 -21.56 3.74
C SER A 21 0.99 -21.15 5.08
N TRP A 22 -0.09 -21.83 5.45
CA TRP A 22 -0.82 -21.78 6.73
C TRP A 22 0.04 -21.91 8.00
N ILE A 23 1.28 -22.38 7.91
CA ILE A 23 2.07 -22.83 9.07
C ILE A 23 3.20 -21.85 9.47
N TYR A 24 3.67 -20.96 8.59
CA TYR A 24 4.86 -20.11 8.89
C TYR A 24 4.61 -18.60 8.91
N SER A 25 3.55 -18.12 8.27
CA SER A 25 3.20 -16.71 8.27
C SER A 25 1.74 -16.63 8.60
N ARG A 26 1.39 -16.06 9.75
CA ARG A 26 -0.01 -15.79 10.10
C ARG A 26 -0.61 -14.96 8.95
N PRO A 27 -1.46 -15.53 8.08
CA PRO A 27 -1.97 -14.83 6.88
C PRO A 27 -2.77 -13.58 7.26
N TRP A 28 -3.20 -13.54 8.52
CA TRP A 28 -3.75 -12.38 9.21
C TRP A 28 -2.94 -11.09 9.08
N LEU A 29 -1.60 -11.13 9.04
CA LEU A 29 -0.79 -9.91 8.87
C LEU A 29 -0.95 -9.32 7.46
N ALA A 30 -1.00 -10.17 6.43
CA ALA A 30 -1.22 -9.73 5.06
C ALA A 30 -2.65 -9.23 4.87
N ILE A 31 -3.64 -9.95 5.40
CA ILE A 31 -5.06 -9.55 5.34
C ILE A 31 -5.28 -8.21 6.05
N GLY A 32 -4.72 -8.05 7.25
CA GLY A 32 -4.78 -6.78 7.99
C GLY A 32 -4.13 -5.61 7.24
N GLY A 33 -2.98 -5.87 6.59
CA GLY A 33 -2.33 -4.89 5.73
C GLY A 33 -3.20 -4.45 4.54
N VAL A 34 -3.79 -5.41 3.82
CA VAL A 34 -4.66 -5.11 2.65
C VAL A 34 -5.90 -4.31 3.06
N ILE A 35 -6.53 -4.67 4.19
CA ILE A 35 -7.67 -3.92 4.73
C ILE A 35 -7.24 -2.49 5.09
N SER A 36 -6.08 -2.32 5.73
CA SER A 36 -5.54 -1.00 6.09
C SER A 36 -5.27 -0.13 4.86
N VAL A 37 -4.64 -0.67 3.82
CA VAL A 37 -4.38 0.06 2.56
C VAL A 37 -5.68 0.46 1.89
N THR A 38 -6.66 -0.44 1.83
CA THR A 38 -7.97 -0.15 1.24
C THR A 38 -8.70 0.95 2.00
N ALA A 39 -8.69 0.89 3.34
CA ALA A 39 -9.27 1.93 4.18
C ALA A 39 -8.58 3.29 4.01
N ALA A 40 -7.24 3.31 3.87
CA ALA A 40 -6.48 4.53 3.61
C ALA A 40 -6.85 5.18 2.27
N VAL A 41 -7.01 4.39 1.20
CA VAL A 41 -7.44 4.88 -0.12
C VAL A 41 -8.84 5.48 -0.05
N ILE A 42 -9.79 4.77 0.57
CA ILE A 42 -11.17 5.26 0.74
C ILE A 42 -11.19 6.56 1.55
N SER A 43 -10.40 6.61 2.63
CA SER A 43 -10.28 7.81 3.47
C SER A 43 -9.70 8.99 2.72
N GLY A 44 -8.64 8.79 1.92
CA GLY A 44 -8.03 9.85 1.11
C GLY A 44 -8.99 10.43 0.06
N ILE A 45 -9.72 9.58 -0.66
CA ILE A 45 -10.73 10.03 -1.64
C ILE A 45 -11.87 10.76 -0.94
N SER A 46 -12.34 10.23 0.18
CA SER A 46 -13.42 10.86 0.96
C SER A 46 -13.00 12.22 1.51
N PHE A 47 -11.76 12.36 1.95
CA PHE A 47 -11.20 13.63 2.42
C PHE A 47 -11.11 14.68 1.30
N LEU A 48 -10.66 14.28 0.11
CA LEU A 48 -10.63 15.17 -1.06
C LEU A 48 -12.03 15.61 -1.49
N LEU A 49 -13.02 14.71 -1.43
CA LEU A 49 -14.42 15.02 -1.67
C LEU A 49 -14.99 16.02 -0.64
N LEU A 50 -14.62 15.90 0.64
CA LEU A 50 -15.00 16.85 1.67
C LEU A 50 -14.42 18.26 1.45
N LEU A 51 -13.26 18.35 0.81
CA LEU A 51 -12.62 19.62 0.42
C LEU A 51 -13.21 20.23 -0.87
N GLY A 52 -14.30 19.66 -1.41
CA GLY A 52 -15.00 20.18 -2.59
C GLY A 52 -14.22 20.03 -3.90
N GLN A 53 -13.19 19.18 -3.93
CA GLN A 53 -12.32 19.00 -5.08
C GLN A 53 -13.00 18.11 -6.14
N HIS A 54 -13.05 18.58 -7.40
CA HIS A 54 -13.63 17.82 -8.50
C HIS A 54 -12.75 16.61 -8.88
N ILE A 55 -13.37 15.43 -8.99
CA ILE A 55 -12.70 14.19 -9.42
C ILE A 55 -12.41 14.26 -10.93
N ILE A 56 -11.14 14.49 -11.28
CA ILE A 56 -10.64 14.45 -12.66
C ILE A 56 -10.32 13.00 -13.07
N SER A 57 -10.28 12.69 -14.37
CA SER A 57 -9.92 11.35 -14.90
C SER A 57 -8.65 10.74 -14.28
N VAL A 58 -7.67 11.55 -13.90
CA VAL A 58 -6.42 11.09 -13.24
C VAL A 58 -6.68 10.49 -11.86
N VAL A 59 -7.67 11.00 -11.12
CA VAL A 59 -8.05 10.50 -9.80
C VAL A 59 -8.58 9.07 -9.86
N TYR A 60 -9.10 8.60 -11.01
CA TYR A 60 -9.52 7.21 -11.18
C TYR A 60 -8.35 6.21 -11.22
N LEU A 61 -7.14 6.67 -11.58
CA LEU A 61 -5.93 5.85 -11.61
C LEU A 61 -5.21 5.82 -10.25
N MET A 62 -5.37 6.87 -9.44
CA MET A 62 -4.70 7.03 -8.14
C MET A 62 -4.95 5.86 -7.15
N PRO A 63 -6.18 5.33 -6.99
CA PRO A 63 -6.43 4.17 -6.13
C PRO A 63 -5.59 2.95 -6.48
N PHE A 64 -5.37 2.71 -7.77
CA PHE A 64 -4.56 1.59 -8.24
C PHE A 64 -3.08 1.78 -7.91
N VAL A 65 -2.56 2.99 -8.11
CA VAL A 65 -1.17 3.34 -7.80
C VAL A 65 -0.91 3.23 -6.30
N ILE A 66 -1.77 3.84 -5.47
CA ILE A 66 -1.63 3.81 -4.00
C ILE A 66 -1.76 2.38 -3.47
N PHE A 67 -2.68 1.59 -4.03
CA PHE A 67 -2.84 0.20 -3.64
C PHE A 67 -1.60 -0.65 -4.00
N SER A 68 -0.98 -0.41 -5.15
CA SER A 68 0.23 -1.10 -5.59
C SER A 68 1.42 -0.81 -4.66
N VAL A 69 1.63 0.46 -4.30
CA VAL A 69 2.64 0.88 -3.32
C VAL A 69 2.37 0.27 -1.94
N GLY A 70 1.11 0.28 -1.49
CA GLY A 70 0.72 -0.30 -0.21
C GLY A 70 1.00 -1.80 -0.12
N ILE A 71 0.76 -2.54 -1.20
CA ILE A 71 1.05 -3.98 -1.29
C ILE A 71 2.56 -4.27 -1.25
N ASP A 72 3.38 -3.46 -1.92
CA ASP A 72 4.84 -3.63 -1.93
C ASP A 72 5.41 -3.58 -0.50
N ASN A 73 4.94 -2.61 0.30
CA ASN A 73 5.29 -2.46 1.71
C ASN A 73 4.84 -3.65 2.58
N ILE A 74 3.74 -4.32 2.23
CA ILE A 74 3.28 -5.54 2.92
C ILE A 74 4.19 -6.73 2.57
N PHE A 75 4.59 -6.86 1.29
CA PHE A 75 5.45 -7.96 0.86
C PHE A 75 6.85 -7.89 1.44
N ILE A 76 7.46 -6.70 1.48
CA ILE A 76 8.78 -6.54 2.12
C ILE A 76 8.71 -6.85 3.61
N THR A 77 7.64 -6.40 4.29
CA THR A 77 7.42 -6.71 5.71
C THR A 77 7.26 -8.21 5.94
N LEU A 78 6.51 -8.90 5.08
CA LEU A 78 6.31 -10.35 5.15
C LEU A 78 7.62 -11.11 4.87
N SER A 79 8.42 -10.65 3.92
CA SER A 79 9.72 -11.23 3.58
C SER A 79 10.69 -11.17 4.76
N VAL A 80 10.85 -10.00 5.38
CA VAL A 80 11.72 -9.82 6.55
C VAL A 80 11.16 -10.62 7.74
N TRP A 81 9.83 -10.60 7.96
CA TRP A 81 9.20 -11.38 9.02
C TRP A 81 9.46 -12.88 8.91
N ARG A 82 9.51 -13.43 7.68
CA ARG A 82 9.85 -14.84 7.42
C ARG A 82 11.32 -15.13 7.63
N SER A 83 12.19 -14.17 7.34
CA SER A 83 13.63 -14.29 7.57
C SER A 83 14.01 -14.25 9.05
N THR A 84 13.16 -13.71 9.93
CA THR A 84 13.44 -13.64 11.37
C THR A 84 13.23 -14.99 12.07
N PHE A 85 14.26 -15.48 12.78
CA PHE A 85 14.26 -16.76 13.51
C PHE A 85 13.03 -16.94 14.41
N LEU A 86 12.41 -18.13 14.33
CA LEU A 86 11.17 -18.49 15.04
C LEU A 86 11.28 -18.52 16.57
N ILE A 87 12.49 -18.47 17.12
CA ILE A 87 12.78 -18.86 18.51
C ILE A 87 12.78 -17.66 19.47
N THR A 88 12.73 -16.43 18.95
CA THR A 88 12.64 -15.19 19.75
C THR A 88 11.19 -14.86 20.12
N SER A 89 10.95 -14.44 21.38
CA SER A 89 9.66 -13.91 21.86
C SER A 89 9.01 -12.95 20.84
N PHE A 90 7.69 -13.01 20.70
CA PHE A 90 6.91 -12.26 19.70
C PHE A 90 7.28 -10.77 19.64
N GLU A 91 7.41 -10.13 20.79
CA GLU A 91 7.76 -8.71 20.89
C GLU A 91 9.18 -8.43 20.36
N LYS A 92 10.16 -9.27 20.73
CA LYS A 92 11.54 -9.16 20.24
C LYS A 92 11.63 -9.39 18.73
N ARG A 93 10.88 -10.38 18.22
CA ARG A 93 10.79 -10.67 16.78
C ARG A 93 10.20 -9.47 16.02
N MET A 94 9.13 -8.87 16.55
CA MET A 94 8.51 -7.68 15.96
C MET A 94 9.46 -6.49 15.95
N LYS A 95 10.09 -6.19 17.09
CA LYS A 95 11.07 -5.09 17.19
C LYS A 95 12.23 -5.26 16.22
N LYS A 96 12.79 -6.47 16.10
CA LYS A 96 13.90 -6.74 15.17
C LYS A 96 13.45 -6.61 13.72
N THR A 97 12.30 -7.19 13.38
CA THR A 97 11.71 -7.11 12.05
C THR A 97 11.50 -5.65 11.67
N PHE A 98 10.78 -4.86 12.48
CA PHE A 98 10.55 -3.42 12.26
C PHE A 98 11.84 -2.60 12.17
N SER A 99 12.85 -2.91 13.00
CA SER A 99 14.14 -2.22 12.94
C SER A 99 14.83 -2.39 11.58
N ASP A 100 14.71 -3.57 10.97
CA ASP A 100 15.40 -3.89 9.71
C ASP A 100 14.63 -3.38 8.48
N LEU A 101 13.29 -3.29 8.54
CA LEU A 101 12.43 -2.81 7.43
C LEU A 101 12.07 -1.32 7.49
N SER A 102 12.19 -0.66 8.65
CA SER A 102 11.77 0.74 8.82
C SER A 102 12.47 1.71 7.87
N MET A 103 13.78 1.54 7.64
CA MET A 103 14.54 2.40 6.71
C MET A 103 13.99 2.28 5.28
N SER A 104 13.77 1.05 4.79
CA SER A 104 13.31 0.82 3.42
C SER A 104 11.93 1.43 3.19
N ILE A 105 10.98 1.16 4.09
CA ILE A 105 9.61 1.68 3.98
C ILE A 105 9.60 3.22 4.03
N THR A 106 10.44 3.82 4.88
CA THR A 106 10.55 5.29 4.98
C THR A 106 11.08 5.90 3.69
N VAL A 107 12.10 5.29 3.08
CA VAL A 107 12.66 5.77 1.81
C VAL A 107 11.63 5.67 0.68
N THR A 108 10.92 4.55 0.57
CA THR A 108 9.84 4.40 -0.42
C THR A 108 8.76 5.45 -0.20
N SER A 109 8.24 5.58 1.02
CA SER A 109 7.18 6.54 1.36
C SER A 109 7.59 8.00 1.13
N LEU A 110 8.84 8.35 1.43
CA LEU A 110 9.38 9.69 1.20
C LEU A 110 9.47 9.98 -0.30
N THR A 111 9.91 9.00 -1.09
CA THR A 111 10.01 9.15 -2.55
C THR A 111 8.63 9.28 -3.18
N ASP A 112 7.64 8.51 -2.71
CA ASP A 112 6.24 8.63 -3.14
C ASP A 112 5.67 10.00 -2.79
N LEU A 113 5.90 10.48 -1.56
CA LEU A 113 5.47 11.80 -1.13
C LEU A 113 6.05 12.90 -2.03
N ILE A 114 7.36 12.86 -2.30
CA ILE A 114 8.02 13.83 -3.18
C ILE A 114 7.45 13.74 -4.60
N SER A 115 7.27 12.54 -5.13
CA SER A 115 6.77 12.31 -6.49
C SER A 115 5.34 12.83 -6.66
N PHE A 116 4.44 12.55 -5.70
CA PHE A 116 3.07 13.06 -5.73
C PHE A 116 3.03 14.57 -5.51
N THR A 117 3.86 15.10 -4.62
CA THR A 117 3.94 16.55 -4.35
C THR A 117 4.38 17.30 -5.60
N ILE A 118 5.45 16.84 -6.26
CA ILE A 118 5.90 17.41 -7.54
C ILE A 118 4.77 17.28 -8.57
N GLY A 119 4.13 16.12 -8.66
CA GLY A 119 2.99 15.88 -9.56
C GLY A 119 1.85 16.88 -9.39
N CYS A 120 1.56 17.33 -8.16
CA CYS A 120 0.58 18.37 -7.88
C CYS A 120 1.03 19.78 -8.30
N PHE A 121 2.34 20.08 -8.26
CA PHE A 121 2.89 21.40 -8.59
C PHE A 121 3.20 21.59 -10.08
N VAL A 122 3.35 20.52 -10.87
CA VAL A 122 3.59 20.65 -12.32
C VAL A 122 2.30 21.10 -13.02
N PRO A 123 2.33 22.14 -13.89
CA PRO A 123 1.14 22.71 -14.52
C PRO A 123 0.65 21.84 -15.68
N PHE A 124 0.10 20.66 -15.37
CA PHE A 124 -0.67 19.87 -16.31
C PHE A 124 -2.16 20.18 -16.12
N GLN A 125 -2.85 20.67 -17.17
CA GLN A 125 -4.30 20.93 -17.17
C GLN A 125 -5.17 19.69 -16.85
N SER A 126 -4.58 18.49 -16.78
CA SER A 126 -5.26 17.25 -16.35
C SER A 126 -5.02 16.87 -14.88
N VAL A 127 -4.14 17.56 -14.15
CA VAL A 127 -3.77 17.27 -12.75
C VAL A 127 -4.16 18.43 -11.80
N GLN A 128 -4.31 19.65 -12.32
CA GLN A 128 -4.91 20.73 -11.54
C GLN A 128 -6.39 20.45 -11.30
N VAL A 129 -6.75 20.19 -10.05
CA VAL A 129 -8.14 20.33 -9.63
C VAL A 129 -8.49 21.81 -9.71
N SER A 130 -9.22 22.16 -10.76
CA SER A 130 -9.83 23.48 -10.89
C SER A 130 -10.75 23.68 -9.68
N LEU A 131 -10.42 24.68 -8.87
CA LEU A 131 -11.33 25.28 -7.88
C LEU A 131 -12.61 25.78 -8.55
#